data_AF-A0A2H5EVR1-F1
#
_entry.id   AF-A0A2H5EVR1-F1
#
_cell.length_a   1.000
_cell.length_b   1.000
_cell.length_c   1.000
_cell.angle_alpha   90.00
_cell.angle_beta   90.00
_cell.angle_gamma   90.00
#
_symmetry.space_group_name_H-M   'P 1'
#
loop_
_entity.id
_entity.type
_entity.pdbx_description
1 polymer ?
#
loop_
_entity_poly.entity_id
_entity_poly.type
_entity_poly.pdbx_seq_one_letter_code
_entity_poly.pdbx_strand_id
1 'polypeptide(L)' 'MDTYTLLRQFADSWALAAMTAFYIGAILWVFRPGSRKAHDEAASLPFRFENAPGVTPDATKPADQTTKGKA' A
#
# COMPACT_ATOMS: atom_id res chain seq x y z
N MET A 1 -0.04 -6.57 55.65
CA MET A 1 -1.00 -6.56 54.55
C MET A 1 -0.27 -7.09 53.32
N ASP A 2 -0.19 -8.41 53.20
CA ASP A 2 0.97 -9.04 52.58
C ASP A 2 0.59 -10.00 51.45
N THR A 3 1.30 -9.86 50.33
CA THR A 3 1.38 -10.77 49.17
C THR A 3 0.11 -11.00 48.34
N TYR A 4 -1.03 -11.34 48.94
CA TYR A 4 -2.26 -11.68 48.19
C TYR A 4 -2.80 -10.48 47.40
N THR A 5 -2.79 -9.30 48.00
CA THR A 5 -3.21 -8.05 47.33
C THR A 5 -2.33 -7.72 46.13
N LEU A 6 -1.01 -7.95 46.23
CA LEU A 6 -0.07 -7.75 45.13
C LEU A 6 -0.33 -8.71 43.97
N LEU A 7 -0.49 -10.00 44.27
CA LEU A 7 -0.78 -11.04 43.27
C LEU A 7 -2.11 -10.75 42.55
N ARG A 8 -3.11 -10.27 43.29
CA ARG A 8 -4.43 -9.94 42.74
C ARG A 8 -4.39 -8.72 41.81
N GLN A 9 -3.71 -7.65 42.21
CA GLN A 9 -3.57 -6.46 41.37
C GLN A 9 -2.81 -6.75 40.07
N PHE A 10 -1.83 -7.66 40.11
CA PHE A 10 -1.15 -8.14 38.91
C PHE A 10 -2.09 -8.96 38.00
N ALA A 11 -2.96 -9.80 38.57
CA ALA A 11 -3.93 -10.59 37.81
C ALA A 11 -5.01 -9.72 37.15
N ASP A 12 -5.56 -8.74 37.88
CA ASP A 12 -6.64 -7.88 37.37
C ASP A 12 -6.17 -6.89 36.28
N SER A 13 -4.87 -6.58 36.21
CA SER A 13 -4.32 -5.62 35.23
C SER A 13 -4.05 -6.22 33.84
N TRP A 14 -4.10 -7.55 33.69
CA TRP A 14 -3.77 -8.24 32.43
C TRP A 14 -4.69 -7.88 31.27
N ALA A 15 -6.01 -7.79 31.52
CA ALA A 15 -6.97 -7.43 30.47
C ALA A 15 -6.78 -5.98 30.00
N LEU A 16 -6.54 -5.05 30.94
CA LEU A 16 -6.23 -3.65 30.62
C LEU A 16 -4.92 -3.54 29.85
N ALA A 17 -3.87 -4.25 30.30
CA ALA A 17 -2.57 -4.28 29.63
C ALA A 17 -2.67 -4.82 28.20
N ALA A 18 -3.45 -5.89 27.98
CA ALA A 18 -3.68 -6.44 26.65
C ALA A 18 -4.37 -5.43 25.72
N MET A 19 -5.39 -4.72 26.20
CA MET A 19 -6.07 -3.67 25.42
C MET A 19 -5.13 -2.51 25.09
N THR A 20 -4.34 -2.05 26.06
CA THR A 20 -3.35 -0.99 25.85
C THR A 20 -2.26 -1.44 24.87
N ALA A 21 -1.76 -2.67 24.97
CA ALA A 21 -0.76 -3.22 24.05
C ALA A 21 -1.32 -3.32 22.62
N PHE A 22 -2.57 -3.78 22.46
CA PHE A 22 -3.25 -3.82 21.18
C PHE A 22 -3.39 -2.41 20.58
N TYR A 23 -3.80 -1.43 21.39
CA TYR A 23 -3.95 -0.05 20.96
C TYR A 23 -2.62 0.55 20.47
N ILE A 24 -1.55 0.39 21.25
CA ILE A 24 -0.20 0.81 20.84
C ILE A 24 0.23 0.06 19.57
N GLY A 25 -0.06 -1.24 19.48
CA GLY A 25 0.19 -2.04 18.29
C GLY A 25 -0.51 -1.48 17.04
N ALA A 26 -1.76 -1.04 17.17
CA ALA A 26 -2.51 -0.40 16.09
C ALA A 26 -1.89 0.96 15.69
N ILE A 27 -1.49 1.77 16.67
CA ILE A 27 -0.77 3.03 16.42
C ILE A 27 0.52 2.77 15.64
N LEU A 28 1.34 1.83 16.12
CA LEU A 28 2.59 1.45 15.47
C LEU A 28 2.36 0.86 14.07
N TRP A 29 1.24 0.17 13.86
CA TRP A 29 0.85 -0.36 12.56
C TRP A 29 0.50 0.75 11.56
N VAL A 30 -0.16 1.83 12.00
CA VAL A 30 -0.40 3.01 11.15
C VAL A 30 0.93 3.69 10.77
N PHE A 31 1.90 3.72 11.69
CA PHE A 31 3.22 4.27 11.40
C PHE A 31 4.13 3.32 10.62
N ARG A 32 3.78 2.03 10.47
CA ARG A 32 4.53 1.07 9.64
C ARG A 32 4.41 1.52 8.17
N PRO A 33 5.51 2.01 7.55
CA PRO A 33 5.46 2.61 6.22
C PRO A 33 5.46 1.52 5.14
N GLY A 34 4.46 0.64 5.14
CA GLY A 34 4.36 -0.47 4.19
C GLY A 34 3.84 -0.05 2.81
N SER A 35 3.02 1.01 2.72
CA SER A 35 2.33 1.39 1.47
C SER A 35 3.01 2.51 0.68
N ARG A 36 4.06 3.16 1.22
CA ARG A 36 4.71 4.29 0.52
C ARG A 36 5.27 3.90 -0.85
N LYS A 37 5.79 2.67 -1.01
CA LYS A 37 6.34 2.20 -2.30
C LYS A 37 5.27 2.03 -3.39
N ALA A 38 4.07 1.56 -3.04
CA ALA A 38 3.01 1.33 -4.03
C ALA A 38 2.37 2.66 -4.51
N HIS A 39 2.27 3.66 -3.63
CA HIS A 39 1.78 4.98 -4.00
C HIS A 39 2.81 5.78 -4.82
N ASP A 40 4.11 5.63 -4.56
CA ASP A 40 5.17 6.26 -5.36
C ASP A 40 5.23 5.68 -6.79
N GLU A 41 5.06 4.36 -6.96
CA GLU A 41 4.97 3.75 -8.30
C GLU A 41 3.73 4.23 -9.07
N ALA A 42 2.57 4.31 -8.41
CA ALA A 42 1.34 4.78 -9.05
C ALA A 42 1.39 6.27 -9.44
N ALA A 43 2.03 7.11 -8.61
CA ALA A 43 2.21 8.53 -8.91
C ALA A 43 3.17 8.78 -10.08
N SER A 44 4.08 7.84 -10.36
CA SER A 44 5.00 7.94 -11.49
C SER A 44 4.34 7.63 -12.85
N LEU A 45 3.22 6.89 -12.89
CA LEU A 45 2.53 6.50 -14.12
C LEU A 45 2.20 7.67 -15.07
N PRO A 46 1.56 8.77 -14.63
CA PRO A 46 1.24 9.89 -15.54
C PRO A 46 2.51 10.62 -16.04
N PHE A 47 3.53 10.79 -15.21
CA PHE A 47 4.75 11.54 -15.57
C PHE A 47 5.74 10.76 -16.43
N ARG A 48 5.58 9.43 -16.55
CA ARG A 48 6.43 8.61 -17.45
C ARG A 48 6.19 8.89 -18.93
N PHE A 49 5.07 9.52 -19.29
CA PHE A 49 4.77 9.88 -20.67
C PHE A 49 5.23 11.29 -21.05
N GLU A 50 5.54 12.17 -20.08
CA GLU A 50 6.05 13.52 -20.34
C GLU A 50 7.51 13.53 -20.84
N ASN A 51 8.32 12.56 -20.39
CA ASN A 51 9.76 12.48 -20.68
C ASN A 51 10.13 11.36 -21.69
N ALA A 52 9.15 10.78 -22.41
CA ALA A 52 9.44 9.86 -23.49
C ALA A 52 9.67 10.65 -24.79
N PRO A 53 10.92 10.80 -25.28
CA PRO A 53 11.15 11.37 -26.60
C PRO A 53 10.60 10.37 -27.64
N GLY A 54 9.38 10.63 -28.16
CA GLY A 54 8.91 9.99 -29.38
C GLY A 54 7.55 9.28 -29.37
N VAL A 55 6.55 9.71 -28.60
CA VAL A 55 5.15 9.40 -28.96
C VAL A 55 4.62 10.51 -29.85
N THR A 56 4.92 10.39 -31.14
CA THR A 56 4.17 11.08 -32.19
C THR A 56 2.75 10.48 -32.18
N PRO A 57 1.68 11.28 -32.04
CA PRO A 57 0.29 10.79 -32.07
C PRO A 57 -0.18 10.23 -33.43
N ASP A 58 0.74 9.84 -34.33
CA ASP A 58 0.42 9.49 -35.72
C ASP A 58 0.18 7.98 -35.94
N ALA A 59 -0.20 7.25 -34.89
CA ALA A 59 -0.64 5.86 -35.01
C ALA A 59 -2.14 5.75 -35.34
N THR A 60 -2.77 6.80 -35.89
CA THR A 60 -4.04 6.64 -36.63
C THR A 60 -3.69 6.18 -38.03
N LYS A 61 -3.17 4.95 -38.14
CA LYS A 61 -3.14 4.24 -39.41
C LYS A 61 -4.48 3.52 -39.53
N PRO A 62 -5.39 3.91 -40.44
CA PRO A 62 -6.58 3.12 -40.70
C PRO A 62 -6.10 1.74 -41.18
N ALA A 63 -6.58 0.70 -40.51
CA ALA A 63 -6.34 -0.68 -40.90
C ALA A 63 -7.09 -0.96 -42.22
N ASP A 64 -6.48 -0.57 -43.34
CA ASP A 64 -6.82 -1.08 -44.66
C ASP A 64 -5.68 -2.00 -45.13
N GLN A 65 -5.78 -3.27 -44.73
CA GLN A 65 -5.05 -4.37 -45.35
C GLN A 65 -5.99 -5.59 -45.42
N THR A 66 -7.07 -5.47 -46.18
CA THR A 66 -7.75 -6.63 -46.75
C THR A 66 -8.14 -6.30 -48.18
N THR A 67 -7.16 -6.10 -49.04
CA THR A 67 -7.25 -6.47 -50.45
C THR A 67 -5.85 -6.44 -51.05
N LYS A 68 -5.39 -7.61 -51.53
CA LYS A 68 -4.82 -7.81 -52.87
C LYS A 68 -3.70 -8.86 -52.86
N GLY A 69 -3.97 -9.96 -53.57
CA GLY A 69 -2.95 -10.65 -54.35
C GLY A 69 -2.38 -11.93 -53.75
N LYS A 70 -3.13 -13.04 -53.79
CA LYS A 70 -2.53 -14.33 -54.13
C LYS A 70 -2.86 -14.62 -55.59
N ALA A 71 -1.81 -15.00 -56.31
CA ALA A 71 -1.72 -15.33 -57.73
C ALA A 71 -2.71 -16.41 -58.18
#